data_AF-A0A627VTU7-F1
#
_entry.id   AF-A0A627VTU7-F1
#
_cell.length_a   1.000
_cell.length_b   1.000
_cell.length_c   1.000
_cell.angle_alpha   90.00
_cell.angle_beta   90.00
_cell.angle_gamma   90.00
#
_symmetry.space_group_name_H-M   'P 1'
#
loop_
_entity.id
_entity.type
_entity.pdbx_description
1 polymer ?
#
loop_
_entity_poly.entity_id
_entity_poly.type
_entity_poly.pdbx_seq_one_letter_code
_entity_poly.pdbx_strand_id
1 'polypeptide(L)' 'MSRRTELTPAEKRFIDDALAEAERVAGKKLNQPNRHIVLNQAREQIASARYAAKMQAERADARQEMEFTWSKPKPFRR' A
#
# COMPACT_ATOMS: atom_id res chain seq x y z
N MET A 1 -12.58 -13.57 -4.68
CA MET A 1 -12.09 -12.40 -3.92
C MET A 1 -12.36 -12.60 -2.43
N SER A 2 -11.37 -13.01 -1.64
CA SER A 2 -11.53 -13.08 -0.18
C SER A 2 -11.68 -11.66 0.39
N ARG A 3 -12.74 -11.42 1.15
CA ARG A 3 -12.95 -10.14 1.84
C ARG A 3 -11.83 -10.00 2.89
N ARG A 4 -10.87 -9.10 2.67
CA ARG A 4 -9.84 -8.79 3.67
C ARG A 4 -10.50 -8.25 4.93
N THR A 5 -10.39 -8.99 6.03
CA THR A 5 -10.95 -8.63 7.34
C THR A 5 -10.09 -7.59 8.05
N GLU A 6 -8.79 -7.53 7.73
CA GLU A 6 -7.81 -6.67 8.40
C GLU A 6 -7.45 -5.46 7.52
N LEU A 7 -8.23 -4.38 7.71
CA LEU A 7 -7.95 -3.05 7.15
C LEU A 7 -7.35 -2.16 8.25
N THR A 8 -6.24 -1.49 7.94
CA THR A 8 -5.67 -0.47 8.81
C THR A 8 -6.60 0.75 8.90
N PRO A 9 -6.50 1.61 9.92
CA PRO A 9 -7.31 2.82 10.01
C PRO A 9 -7.18 3.74 8.78
N ALA A 10 -5.98 3.83 8.20
CA ALA A 10 -5.74 4.62 7.00
C ALA A 10 -6.45 4.02 5.77
N GLU A 11 -6.42 2.71 5.61
CA GLU A 11 -7.11 2.03 4.51
C GLU A 11 -8.64 2.11 4.63
N LYS A 12 -9.17 2.14 5.86
CA LYS A 12 -10.60 2.38 6.09
C LYS A 12 -10.99 3.78 5.62
N ARG A 13 -10.21 4.81 6.01
CA ARG A 13 -10.42 6.18 5.54
C ARG A 13 -10.35 6.27 4.02
N PHE A 14 -9.39 5.61 3.39
CA PHE A 14 -9.28 5.58 1.93
C PHE A 14 -10.54 5.02 1.25
N ILE A 15 -11.14 3.96 1.80
CA ILE A 15 -12.38 3.40 1.26
C ILE A 15 -13.54 4.38 1.44
N ASP A 16 -13.64 5.02 2.60
CA ASP A 16 -14.70 6.00 2.90
C ASP A 16 -14.56 7.24 1.98
N ASP A 17 -13.34 7.72 1.78
CA ASP A 17 -13.03 8.84 0.88
C ASP A 17 -13.36 8.50 -0.57
N ALA A 18 -13.03 7.28 -1.04
CA ALA A 18 -13.36 6.82 -2.38
C ALA A 18 -14.89 6.74 -2.60
N LEU A 19 -15.64 6.34 -1.57
CA LEU A 19 -17.11 6.36 -1.62
C LEU A 19 -17.66 7.79 -1.64
N ALA A 20 -17.13 8.69 -0.80
CA ALA A 20 -17.54 10.08 -0.76
C ALA A 20 -17.25 10.80 -2.08
N GLU A 21 -16.10 10.52 -2.69
CA GLU A 21 -15.76 11.00 -4.03
C GLU A 21 -16.71 10.47 -5.10
N ALA A 22 -17.00 9.18 -5.10
CA ALA A 22 -17.94 8.58 -6.05
C ALA A 22 -19.34 9.20 -5.92
N GLU A 23 -19.82 9.44 -4.70
CA GLU A 23 -21.10 10.10 -4.44
C GLU A 23 -21.09 11.57 -4.87
N ARG A 24 -19.97 12.28 -4.65
CA ARG A 24 -19.76 13.66 -5.10
C ARG A 24 -19.77 13.77 -6.63
N VAL A 25 -19.08 12.86 -7.33
CA VAL A 25 -19.06 12.82 -8.81
C VAL A 25 -20.43 12.46 -9.36
N ALA A 26 -21.15 11.53 -8.73
CA ALA A 26 -22.50 11.16 -9.13
C ALA A 26 -23.55 12.24 -8.80
N GLY A 27 -23.24 13.17 -7.88
CA GLY A 27 -24.17 14.18 -7.37
C GLY A 27 -25.33 13.60 -6.54
N LYS A 28 -25.27 12.32 -6.19
CA LYS A 28 -26.31 11.57 -5.48
C LYS A 28 -25.71 10.36 -4.76
N LYS A 29 -26.45 9.82 -3.79
CA LYS A 29 -26.05 8.59 -3.10
C LYS A 29 -25.93 7.42 -4.08
N LEU A 30 -24.87 6.63 -3.91
CA LEU A 30 -24.60 5.49 -4.77
C LEU A 30 -25.61 4.36 -4.50
N ASN A 31 -26.14 3.77 -5.57
CA ASN A 31 -26.92 2.53 -5.48
C ASN A 31 -26.00 1.37 -5.06
N GLN A 32 -26.57 0.33 -4.44
CA GLN A 32 -25.86 -0.86 -3.97
C GLN A 32 -24.88 -1.46 -5.01
N PRO A 33 -25.23 -1.71 -6.29
CA PRO A 33 -24.30 -2.26 -7.27
C PRO A 33 -23.11 -1.33 -7.55
N ASN A 34 -23.36 -0.03 -7.71
CA ASN A 34 -22.29 0.95 -7.94
C ASN A 34 -21.38 1.06 -6.72
N ARG A 35 -21.97 0.99 -5.51
CA ARG A 35 -21.21 1.00 -4.26
C ARG A 35 -20.29 -0.21 -4.19
N HIS A 36 -20.76 -1.39 -4.59
CA HIS A 36 -19.94 -2.60 -4.67
C HIS A 36 -18.77 -2.47 -5.65
N ILE A 37 -18.99 -1.84 -6.81
CA ILE A 37 -17.93 -1.59 -7.80
C ILE A 37 -16.82 -0.72 -7.18
N VAL A 38 -17.19 0.41 -6.58
CA VAL A 38 -16.23 1.33 -5.93
C VAL A 38 -15.48 0.62 -4.79
N LEU A 39 -16.19 -0.14 -3.95
CA LEU A 39 -15.58 -0.91 -2.87
C LEU A 39 -14.58 -1.96 -3.36
N ASN A 40 -14.90 -2.67 -4.45
CA ASN A 40 -14.02 -3.67 -5.01
C ASN A 40 -12.77 -3.01 -5.61
N GLN A 41 -12.94 -1.93 -6.36
CA GLN A 41 -11.84 -1.16 -6.93
C GLN A 41 -10.90 -0.62 -5.83
N ALA A 42 -11.45 -0.03 -4.77
CA ALA A 42 -10.66 0.50 -3.66
C ALA A 42 -9.85 -0.60 -2.96
N ARG A 43 -10.44 -1.79 -2.80
CA ARG A 43 -9.75 -2.94 -2.21
C ARG A 43 -8.64 -3.48 -3.10
N GLU A 44 -8.82 -3.49 -4.41
CA GLU A 44 -7.77 -3.87 -5.37
C GLU A 44 -6.59 -2.89 -5.32
N GLN A 45 -6.87 -1.59 -5.20
CA GLN A 45 -5.84 -0.56 -5.02
C GLN A 45 -5.08 -0.73 -3.70
N ILE A 46 -5.77 -1.05 -2.60
CA ILE A 46 -5.09 -1.36 -1.33
C ILE A 46 -4.21 -2.61 -1.48
N ALA A 47 -4.69 -3.63 -2.19
CA ALA A 47 -3.91 -4.84 -2.42
C ALA A 47 -2.64 -4.57 -3.23
N SER A 48 -2.74 -3.78 -4.30
CA SER A 48 -1.59 -3.40 -5.13
C SER A 48 -0.61 -2.52 -4.35
N ALA A 49 -1.10 -1.55 -3.57
CA ALA A 49 -0.26 -0.67 -2.74
C ALA A 49 0.54 -1.47 -1.69
N ARG A 50 -0.08 -2.43 -1.01
CA ARG A 50 0.62 -3.31 -0.06
C ARG A 50 1.68 -4.17 -0.75
N TYR A 51 1.37 -4.70 -1.93
CA TYR A 51 2.33 -5.49 -2.69
C TYR A 51 3.54 -4.64 -3.11
N ALA A 52 3.30 -3.42 -3.61
CA ALA A 52 4.34 -2.48 -3.96
C ALA A 52 5.19 -2.10 -2.73
N ALA A 53 4.57 -1.86 -1.57
CA ALA A 53 5.28 -1.56 -0.33
C ALA A 53 6.19 -2.72 0.12
N LYS A 54 5.73 -3.97 0.00
CA LYS A 54 6.56 -5.16 0.27
C LYS A 54 7.76 -5.25 -0.66
N MET A 55 7.53 -5.10 -1.96
CA MET A 55 8.60 -5.12 -2.96
C MET A 55 9.62 -3.99 -2.75
N GLN A 56 9.15 -2.81 -2.32
CA GLN A 56 10.03 -1.70 -2.00
C GLN A 56 10.88 -1.96 -0.75
N ALA A 57 10.31 -2.60 0.28
CA ALA A 57 11.04 -3.02 1.46
C ALA A 57 12.12 -4.05 1.11
N GLU A 58 11.77 -5.10 0.36
CA GLU A 58 12.73 -6.13 -0.11
C GLU A 58 13.89 -5.50 -0.92
N ARG A 59 13.59 -4.52 -1.77
CA ARG A 59 14.63 -3.78 -2.51
C ARG A 59 15.49 -2.90 -1.61
N ALA A 60 14.94 -2.32 -0.56
CA ALA A 60 15.69 -1.50 0.39
C ALA A 60 16.65 -2.36 1.20
N ASP A 61 16.21 -3.53 1.66
CA ASP A 61 17.03 -4.51 2.37
C ASP A 61 18.19 -4.98 1.47
N ALA A 62 17.91 -5.32 0.21
CA ALA A 62 18.95 -5.70 -0.76
C ALA A 62 19.98 -4.58 -1.03
N ARG A 63 19.55 -3.31 -1.04
CA ARG A 63 20.46 -2.16 -1.15
C ARG A 63 21.35 -2.04 0.09
N GLN A 64 20.79 -2.21 1.27
CA GLN A 64 21.52 -2.16 2.53
C GLN A 64 22.56 -3.29 2.61
N GLU A 65 22.22 -4.50 2.15
CA GLU A 65 23.16 -5.63 2.05
C GLU A 65 24.29 -5.36 1.05
N MET A 66 24.02 -4.73 -0.09
CA MET A 66 25.05 -4.34 -1.06
C MET A 66 25.98 -3.24 -0.52
N GLU A 67 25.45 -2.27 0.21
CA GLU A 67 26.23 -1.15 0.74
C GLU A 67 27.07 -1.57 1.95
N PHE A 68 26.63 -2.58 2.70
CA PHE A 68 27.39 -3.22 3.77
C PHE A 68 28.52 -4.09 3.20
N THR A 69 29.59 -3.46 2.72
CA THR A 69 30.85 -4.12 2.40
C THR A 69 31.79 -4.04 3.61
N TRP A 70 31.99 -5.16 4.30
CA TRP A 70 32.95 -5.22 5.41
C TRP A 70 34.37 -5.00 4.88
N SER A 71 34.95 -3.83 5.19
CA SER A 71 36.36 -3.55 4.91
C SER A 71 37.21 -3.96 6.12
N LYS A 72 38.27 -4.75 5.87
CA LYS A 72 39.21 -5.12 6.92
C LYS A 72 39.88 -3.84 7.45
N PRO A 73 39.87 -3.59 8.78
CA PRO A 73 40.47 -2.39 9.33
C PRO A 73 41.96 -2.33 8.97
N LYS A 74 42.40 -1.17 8.47
CA LYS A 74 43.79 -0.95 8.07
C LYS A 74 44.64 -0.88 9.34
N PRO A 75 45.73 -1.66 9.47
CA PRO A 75 46.57 -1.60 10.65
C PRO A 75 47.24 -0.22 10.75
N PHE A 76 47.35 0.31 11.97
CA PHE A 76 48.12 1.51 12.25
C PHE A 76 49.56 1.29 11.82
N ARG A 77 50.08 2.11 10.89
CA ARG A 77 51.51 2.12 10.56
C ARG A 77 52.22 2.86 11.69
N ARG A 78 53.17 2.19 12.34
CA ARG A 78 54.10 2.79 13.31
C ARG A 78 55.28 3.40 12.57
#